data_AF-A0ABD3MZR3-F1
#
_entry.id   AF-A0ABD3MZR3-F1
#
_cell.length_a   1.000
_cell.length_b   1.000
_cell.length_c   1.000
_cell.angle_alpha   90.00
_cell.angle_beta   90.00
_cell.angle_gamma   90.00
#
_symmetry.space_group_name_H-M   'P 1'
#
loop_
_entity.id
_entity.type
_entity.pdbx_description
1 polymer ?
#
loop_
_entity_poly.entity_id
_entity_poly.type
_entity_poly.pdbx_seq_one_letter_code
_entity_poly.pdbx_strand_id
1 'polypeptide(L)'
;MKSVLKLPEREITFAALSSAQIANLKTFVVEILIAPRREALVIRATLDAFWSHASSTVHSHVSEVRFLSRYGDSLGFDAIPSLGPFPLYHHGGMLQAIILLKKATVQYGTARKIRATLTRLWECSPEGGSDIVMSAASRKGCFIATRSPLESRWYGQFTLGVSARMGDIVSQDRAYTFQIIHALLQTYEEEWNNPEKEMPLKKLCSCMFLLVSSLGGMRGFEVMWTDLAALRYDLEYCEDIGNTSAVSWPIMGHFKAHNGLLCCYMIPIAGKTNLGIKFFEWTQRFVGQLASMGRVDGWAFQRPDGTRVKAAEYMDDIYRHLEDVQAATSLIDPLCDVCADFGAQRSGRPHIIELQYRWQTDRAKGERSVNRSMIHLYSEVRNMKTTLIQPSLVC
;
A
#
# COMPACT_ATOMS: atom_id res chain seq x y z
N MET A 1 18.11 49.42 2.13
CA MET A 1 17.67 49.03 3.48
C MET A 1 16.75 47.82 3.38
N LYS A 2 17.31 46.60 3.48
CA LYS A 2 16.73 45.39 4.10
C LYS A 2 17.68 44.23 3.81
N SER A 3 18.35 43.83 4.87
CA SER A 3 19.34 42.77 5.00
C SER A 3 18.72 41.40 4.76
N VAL A 4 19.24 40.68 3.76
CA VAL A 4 19.06 39.24 3.63
C VAL A 4 20.06 38.57 4.57
N LEU A 5 19.53 37.90 5.60
CA LEU A 5 20.27 37.00 6.47
C LEU A 5 20.87 35.86 5.64
N LYS A 6 22.19 35.92 5.38
CA LYS A 6 22.97 34.77 4.93
C LYS A 6 23.31 33.92 6.16
N LEU A 7 22.70 32.75 6.26
CA LEU A 7 23.15 31.71 7.19
C LEU A 7 24.49 31.13 6.71
N PRO A 8 25.42 30.77 7.61
CA PRO A 8 26.70 30.21 7.22
C PRO A 8 26.52 28.78 6.69
N GLU A 9 27.02 28.55 5.48
CA GLU A 9 27.26 27.21 4.95
C GLU A 9 28.23 26.49 5.89
N ARG A 10 27.70 25.62 6.75
CA ARG A 10 28.52 24.61 7.42
C ARG A 10 28.74 23.49 6.40
N GLU A 11 29.88 23.54 5.72
CA GLU A 11 30.47 22.36 5.11
C GLU A 11 30.62 21.29 6.19
N ILE A 12 29.78 20.27 6.13
CA ILE A 12 30.00 19.03 6.86
C ILE A 12 31.09 18.30 6.08
N THR A 13 32.34 18.55 6.45
CA THR A 13 33.46 17.70 6.03
C THR A 13 33.28 16.34 6.67
N PHE A 14 32.71 15.39 5.91
CA PHE A 14 32.86 13.97 6.20
C PHE A 14 34.35 13.66 6.08
N ALA A 15 35.05 13.56 7.21
CA ALA A 15 36.38 12.97 7.25
C ALA A 15 36.27 11.58 6.62
N ALA A 16 36.82 11.43 5.41
CA ALA A 16 36.89 10.17 4.71
C ALA A 16 37.70 9.20 5.58
N LEU A 17 37.02 8.19 6.16
CA LEU A 17 37.68 7.02 6.71
C LEU A 17 38.59 6.48 5.61
N SER A 18 39.89 6.35 5.91
CA SER A 18 40.83 5.89 4.89
C SER A 18 40.43 4.50 4.43
N SER A 19 40.65 4.20 3.15
CA SER A 19 40.32 2.92 2.52
C SER A 19 40.90 1.72 3.32
N ALA A 20 42.00 1.95 4.02
CA ALA A 20 42.65 0.98 4.91
C ALA A 20 41.92 0.77 6.25
N GLN A 21 41.30 1.80 6.82
CA GLN A 21 40.49 1.68 8.04
C GLN A 21 39.16 0.95 7.77
N ILE A 22 38.54 1.19 6.60
CA ILE A 22 37.34 0.45 6.16
C ILE A 22 37.68 -1.02 5.83
N ALA A 23 38.85 -1.28 5.26
CA ALA A 23 39.32 -2.64 5.00
C ALA A 23 39.59 -3.40 6.31
N ASN A 24 40.28 -2.80 7.28
CA ASN A 24 40.59 -3.47 8.54
C ASN A 24 39.38 -3.70 9.46
N LEU A 25 38.36 -2.82 9.43
CA LEU A 25 37.09 -3.05 10.12
C LEU A 25 36.22 -4.14 9.44
N LYS A 26 36.33 -4.31 8.12
CA LYS A 26 35.65 -5.39 7.38
C LYS A 26 36.25 -6.76 7.65
N THR A 27 37.57 -6.85 7.85
CA THR A 27 38.24 -8.13 8.07
C THR A 27 38.18 -8.58 9.52
N PHE A 28 38.31 -7.68 10.50
CA PHE A 28 38.48 -8.06 11.90
C PHE A 28 37.18 -8.32 12.69
N VAL A 29 36.05 -7.72 12.29
CA VAL A 29 34.75 -7.92 12.97
C VAL A 29 33.90 -9.03 12.33
N VAL A 30 34.23 -9.46 11.10
CA VAL A 30 33.40 -10.42 10.33
C VAL A 30 33.80 -11.89 10.56
N GLU A 31 35.05 -12.20 10.90
CA GLU A 31 35.51 -13.59 10.89
C GLU A 31 35.37 -14.35 12.22
N ILE A 32 35.47 -13.71 13.39
CA ILE A 32 35.67 -14.47 14.64
C ILE A 32 34.39 -14.71 15.47
N LEU A 33 33.27 -14.03 15.18
CA LEU A 33 32.00 -14.20 15.92
C LEU A 33 30.77 -14.56 15.06
N ILE A 34 30.93 -14.74 13.73
CA ILE A 34 29.80 -14.86 12.78
C ILE A 34 29.77 -16.22 12.04
N ALA A 35 30.86 -16.97 12.00
CA ALA A 35 30.96 -18.22 11.23
C ALA A 35 29.80 -19.23 11.46
N PRO A 36 29.48 -19.65 12.71
CA PRO A 36 28.37 -20.59 12.94
C PRO A 36 27.00 -19.99 12.62
N ARG A 37 26.84 -18.67 12.70
CA ARG A 37 25.58 -17.98 12.31
C ARG A 37 25.42 -17.91 10.80
N ARG A 38 26.49 -17.80 10.03
CA ARG A 38 26.44 -17.74 8.56
C ARG A 38 26.02 -19.08 7.97
N GLU A 39 26.60 -20.18 8.44
CA GLU A 39 26.24 -21.53 8.00
C GLU A 39 24.78 -21.84 8.29
N ALA A 40 24.31 -21.51 9.50
CA ALA A 40 22.90 -21.65 9.86
C ALA A 40 21.96 -20.86 8.91
N LEU A 41 22.36 -19.66 8.49
CA LEU A 41 21.58 -18.85 7.54
C LEU A 41 21.61 -19.43 6.11
N VAL A 42 22.74 -20.00 5.68
CA VAL A 42 22.85 -20.70 4.39
C VAL A 42 21.97 -21.94 4.38
N ILE A 43 22.08 -22.78 5.40
CA ILE A 43 21.23 -23.97 5.57
C ILE A 43 19.76 -23.53 5.56
N ARG A 44 19.43 -22.45 6.27
CA ARG A 44 18.06 -21.96 6.30
C ARG A 44 17.58 -21.47 4.93
N ALA A 45 18.39 -20.72 4.20
CA ALA A 45 18.01 -20.25 2.87
C ALA A 45 17.77 -21.42 1.91
N THR A 46 18.58 -22.47 2.00
CA THR A 46 18.41 -23.70 1.21
C THR A 46 17.13 -24.45 1.60
N LEU A 47 16.85 -24.59 2.89
CA LEU A 47 15.60 -25.19 3.37
C LEU A 47 14.37 -24.40 2.92
N ASP A 48 14.43 -23.07 3.01
CA ASP A 48 13.36 -22.19 2.52
C ASP A 48 13.19 -22.32 1.00
N ALA A 49 14.27 -22.52 0.23
CA ALA A 49 14.14 -22.81 -1.21
C ALA A 49 13.46 -24.17 -1.47
N PHE A 50 13.72 -25.20 -0.66
CA PHE A 50 13.03 -26.48 -0.78
C PHE A 50 11.55 -26.40 -0.37
N TRP A 51 11.23 -25.57 0.63
CA TRP A 51 9.87 -25.35 1.11
C TRP A 51 9.01 -24.53 0.15
N SER A 52 9.51 -24.15 -1.02
CA SER A 52 8.68 -23.65 -2.11
C SER A 52 7.81 -24.72 -2.77
N HIS A 53 8.05 -26.00 -2.45
CA HIS A 53 7.34 -27.16 -3.02
C HIS A 53 6.70 -28.01 -1.93
N ALA A 54 5.60 -28.68 -2.27
CA ALA A 54 4.97 -29.65 -1.38
C ALA A 54 5.91 -30.84 -1.12
N SER A 55 5.83 -31.43 0.08
CA SER A 55 6.66 -32.58 0.47
C SER A 55 6.49 -33.79 -0.46
N SER A 56 5.27 -34.01 -0.95
CA SER A 56 4.96 -35.05 -1.94
C SER A 56 5.67 -34.81 -3.27
N THR A 57 5.71 -33.57 -3.76
CA THR A 57 6.42 -33.19 -4.98
C THR A 57 7.92 -33.45 -4.84
N VAL A 58 8.51 -33.06 -3.70
CA VAL A 58 9.93 -33.31 -3.42
C VAL A 58 10.21 -34.82 -3.38
N HIS A 59 9.35 -35.60 -2.72
CA HIS A 59 9.49 -37.06 -2.65
C HIS A 59 9.39 -37.73 -4.02
N SER A 60 8.47 -37.27 -4.87
CA SER A 60 8.33 -37.74 -6.25
C SER A 60 9.60 -37.46 -7.05
N HIS A 61 10.15 -36.24 -6.98
CA HIS A 61 11.40 -35.91 -7.68
C HIS A 61 12.59 -36.74 -7.20
N VAL A 62 12.72 -36.98 -5.89
CA VAL A 62 13.79 -37.85 -5.36
C VAL A 62 13.65 -39.28 -5.90
N SER A 63 12.42 -39.79 -6.01
CA SER A 63 12.16 -41.12 -6.57
C SER A 63 12.54 -41.18 -8.05
N GLU A 64 12.18 -40.17 -8.83
CA GLU A 64 12.55 -40.06 -10.25
C GLU A 64 14.07 -39.93 -10.45
N VAL A 65 14.76 -39.13 -9.65
CA VAL A 65 16.22 -39.00 -9.72
C VAL A 65 16.91 -40.35 -9.44
N ARG A 66 16.43 -41.10 -8.45
CA ARG A 66 16.93 -42.45 -8.16
C ARG A 66 16.65 -43.42 -9.31
N PHE A 67 15.48 -43.31 -9.94
CA PHE A 67 15.15 -44.10 -11.12
C PHE A 67 16.08 -43.78 -12.29
N LEU A 68 16.27 -42.50 -12.62
CA LEU A 68 17.17 -42.03 -13.68
C LEU A 68 18.62 -42.52 -13.46
N SER A 69 19.12 -42.45 -12.22
CA SER A 69 20.46 -42.96 -11.88
C SER A 69 20.57 -44.45 -12.18
N ARG A 70 19.63 -45.27 -11.68
CA ARG A 70 19.64 -46.73 -11.92
C ARG A 70 19.50 -47.07 -13.40
N TYR A 71 18.68 -46.30 -14.12
CA TYR A 71 18.43 -46.52 -15.54
C TYR A 71 19.66 -46.15 -16.38
N GLY A 72 20.31 -45.01 -16.09
CA GLY A 72 21.58 -44.62 -16.69
C GLY A 72 22.66 -45.68 -16.48
N ASP A 73 22.80 -46.17 -15.24
CA ASP A 73 23.75 -47.24 -14.91
C ASP A 73 23.49 -48.51 -15.75
N SER A 74 22.22 -48.89 -15.94
CA SER A 74 21.85 -50.05 -16.74
C SER A 74 22.13 -49.91 -18.24
N LEU A 75 22.14 -48.68 -18.74
CA LEU A 75 22.41 -48.35 -20.15
C LEU A 75 23.86 -47.91 -20.39
N GLY A 76 24.69 -47.85 -19.35
CA GLY A 76 26.10 -47.48 -19.44
C GLY A 76 26.35 -46.00 -19.74
N PHE A 77 25.44 -45.10 -19.36
CA PHE A 77 25.66 -43.65 -19.45
C PHE A 77 25.16 -42.91 -18.21
N ASP A 78 25.78 -41.76 -17.92
CA ASP A 78 25.32 -40.90 -16.83
C ASP A 78 24.11 -40.08 -17.28
N ALA A 79 22.93 -40.43 -16.76
CA ALA A 79 21.68 -39.76 -17.08
C ALA A 79 21.54 -38.38 -16.38
N ILE A 80 22.37 -38.11 -15.38
CA ILE A 80 22.29 -36.90 -14.57
C ILE A 80 23.39 -35.93 -15.03
N PRO A 81 23.09 -34.64 -15.27
CA PRO A 81 24.15 -33.68 -15.58
C PRO A 81 25.11 -33.59 -14.38
N SER A 82 26.38 -33.31 -14.64
CA SER A 82 27.33 -33.01 -13.57
C SER A 82 26.78 -31.90 -12.68
N LEU A 83 26.38 -32.26 -11.46
CA LEU A 83 25.88 -31.32 -10.44
C LEU A 83 27.02 -30.47 -9.86
N GLY A 84 28.27 -30.84 -10.20
CA GLY A 84 29.51 -30.20 -9.79
C GLY A 84 29.75 -30.20 -8.27
N PRO A 85 30.89 -29.66 -7.83
CA PRO A 85 30.85 -28.57 -6.88
C PRO A 85 30.45 -27.30 -7.65
N PHE A 86 29.38 -26.63 -7.23
CA PHE A 86 29.14 -25.25 -7.68
C PHE A 86 30.39 -24.42 -7.36
N PRO A 87 30.78 -23.46 -8.23
CA PRO A 87 31.92 -22.60 -7.92
C PRO A 87 31.68 -21.95 -6.56
N LEU A 88 32.73 -21.79 -5.75
CA LEU A 88 32.64 -21.26 -4.36
C LEU A 88 32.17 -19.79 -4.28
N TYR A 89 31.76 -19.18 -5.39
CA TYR A 89 31.22 -17.83 -5.42
C TYR A 89 29.73 -17.79 -5.03
N HIS A 90 29.27 -16.58 -4.72
CA HIS A 90 27.91 -16.30 -4.27
C HIS A 90 26.90 -16.34 -5.42
N HIS A 91 26.65 -17.53 -5.96
CA HIS A 91 25.72 -17.74 -7.05
C HIS A 91 24.26 -17.76 -6.58
N GLY A 92 23.36 -17.44 -7.51
CA GLY A 92 21.92 -17.62 -7.32
C GLY A 92 21.27 -16.73 -6.25
N GLY A 93 21.93 -15.68 -5.76
CA GLY A 93 21.29 -14.77 -4.80
C GLY A 93 21.41 -15.20 -3.32
N MET A 94 22.28 -16.16 -3.00
CA MET A 94 22.47 -16.66 -1.63
C MET A 94 22.84 -15.55 -0.63
N LEU A 95 23.71 -14.61 -1.00
CA LEU A 95 24.04 -13.48 -0.11
C LEU A 95 22.82 -12.62 0.19
N GLN A 96 22.02 -12.33 -0.83
CA GLN A 96 20.81 -11.53 -0.71
C GLN A 96 19.76 -12.26 0.15
N ALA A 97 19.71 -13.60 0.07
CA ALA A 97 18.86 -14.43 0.91
C ALA A 97 19.30 -14.35 2.38
N ILE A 98 20.61 -14.45 2.66
CA ILE A 98 21.16 -14.29 4.01
C ILE A 98 20.82 -12.90 4.59
N ILE A 99 20.94 -11.83 3.78
CA ILE A 99 20.58 -10.46 4.21
C ILE A 99 19.10 -10.38 4.58
N LEU A 100 18.21 -10.99 3.78
CA LEU A 100 16.78 -11.05 4.07
C LEU A 100 16.51 -11.83 5.36
N LEU A 101 17.13 -13.00 5.52
CA LEU A 101 16.97 -13.86 6.70
C LEU A 101 17.45 -13.21 7.99
N LYS A 102 18.46 -12.33 7.91
CA LYS A 102 18.90 -11.55 9.08
C LYS A 102 17.80 -10.60 9.59
N LYS A 103 16.80 -10.27 8.75
CA LYS A 103 15.59 -9.53 9.15
C LYS A 103 14.37 -10.44 9.34
N ALA A 104 14.53 -11.75 9.51
CA ALA A 104 13.39 -12.67 9.66
C ALA A 104 12.56 -12.48 10.96
N THR A 105 12.91 -11.52 11.82
CA THR A 105 12.12 -11.13 13.01
C THR A 105 10.91 -10.25 12.67
N VAL A 106 10.80 -9.73 11.44
CA VAL A 106 9.65 -8.91 10.99
C VAL A 106 8.76 -9.71 10.04
N GLN A 107 7.52 -9.24 9.81
CA GLN A 107 6.64 -9.82 8.79
C GLN A 107 7.30 -9.84 7.41
N TYR A 108 6.99 -10.88 6.62
CA TYR A 108 7.58 -11.08 5.29
C TYR A 108 7.36 -9.89 4.36
N GLY A 109 6.18 -9.24 4.39
CA GLY A 109 5.89 -8.04 3.62
C GLY A 109 6.85 -6.86 3.87
N THR A 110 7.44 -6.80 5.07
CA THR A 110 8.48 -5.83 5.43
C THR A 110 9.87 -6.34 5.06
N ALA A 111 10.19 -7.60 5.36
CA ALA A 111 11.48 -8.19 5.01
C ALA A 111 11.76 -8.14 3.50
N ARG A 112 10.76 -8.43 2.65
CA ARG A 112 10.88 -8.42 1.19
C ARG A 112 11.22 -7.05 0.60
N LYS A 113 11.06 -5.94 1.34
CA LYS A 113 11.49 -4.60 0.88
C LYS A 113 13.00 -4.57 0.59
N ILE A 114 13.78 -5.42 1.28
CA ILE A 114 15.19 -5.63 0.98
C ILE A 114 15.40 -6.04 -0.47
N ARG A 115 14.58 -6.95 -1.02
CA ARG A 115 14.67 -7.35 -2.42
C ARG A 115 14.52 -6.14 -3.33
N ALA A 116 13.48 -5.33 -3.13
CA ALA A 116 13.25 -4.14 -3.93
C ALA A 116 14.43 -3.15 -3.86
N THR A 117 15.00 -2.94 -2.67
CA THR A 117 16.20 -2.10 -2.50
C THR A 117 17.40 -2.66 -3.26
N LEU A 118 17.68 -3.97 -3.12
CA LEU A 118 18.81 -4.60 -3.78
C LEU A 118 18.64 -4.65 -5.30
N THR A 119 17.41 -4.82 -5.81
CA THR A 119 17.12 -4.72 -7.25
C THR A 119 17.43 -3.32 -7.77
N ARG A 120 17.02 -2.25 -7.06
CA ARG A 120 17.37 -0.88 -7.45
C ARG A 120 18.87 -0.61 -7.40
N LEU A 121 19.57 -1.15 -6.39
CA LEU A 121 21.02 -1.03 -6.32
C LEU A 121 21.71 -1.76 -7.48
N TRP A 122 21.20 -2.91 -7.89
CA TRP A 122 21.67 -3.62 -9.08
C TRP A 122 21.45 -2.80 -10.35
N GLU A 123 20.24 -2.26 -10.55
CA GLU A 123 19.91 -1.42 -11.71
C GLU A 123 20.80 -0.16 -11.81
N CYS A 124 21.28 0.37 -10.68
CA CYS A 124 22.21 1.50 -10.64
C CYS A 124 23.70 1.11 -10.74
N SER A 125 24.03 -0.18 -10.71
CA SER A 125 25.41 -0.67 -10.75
C SER A 125 25.92 -0.79 -12.19
N PRO A 126 27.25 -0.68 -12.42
CA PRO A 126 27.84 -0.96 -13.73
C PRO A 126 27.49 -2.35 -14.26
N GLU A 127 27.35 -3.33 -13.37
CA GLU A 127 26.95 -4.70 -13.70
C GLU A 127 25.52 -4.76 -14.23
N GLY A 128 24.59 -4.00 -13.64
CA GLY A 128 23.22 -3.87 -14.15
C GLY A 128 23.15 -3.19 -15.52
N GLY A 129 24.09 -2.30 -15.82
CA GLY A 129 24.24 -1.69 -17.15
C GLY A 129 24.62 -2.70 -18.24
N SER A 130 25.11 -3.89 -17.88
CA SER A 130 25.42 -4.98 -18.82
C SER A 130 24.23 -5.90 -19.13
N ASP A 131 23.08 -5.65 -18.51
CA ASP A 131 21.87 -6.44 -18.74
C ASP A 131 21.34 -6.22 -20.17
N ILE A 132 20.92 -7.30 -20.83
CA ILE A 132 20.48 -7.25 -22.23
C ILE A 132 18.99 -6.94 -22.25
N VAL A 133 18.63 -5.82 -22.89
CA VAL A 133 17.25 -5.41 -23.08
C VAL A 133 16.75 -5.88 -24.45
N MET A 134 15.82 -6.84 -24.44
CA MET A 134 15.15 -7.36 -25.63
C MET A 134 13.82 -6.64 -25.81
N SER A 135 13.79 -5.65 -26.71
CA SER A 135 12.55 -4.96 -27.08
C SER A 135 11.82 -5.73 -28.17
N ALA A 136 10.64 -6.29 -27.87
CA ALA A 136 9.76 -6.79 -28.91
C ALA A 136 8.98 -5.60 -29.52
N ALA A 137 8.90 -5.51 -30.85
CA ALA A 137 8.13 -4.47 -31.56
C ALA A 137 6.62 -4.44 -31.25
N SER A 138 6.12 -5.36 -30.40
CA SER A 138 4.74 -5.42 -29.96
C SER A 138 4.50 -4.55 -28.71
N ARG A 139 3.25 -4.11 -28.52
CA ARG A 139 2.78 -3.30 -27.37
C ARG A 139 2.93 -3.97 -25.98
N LYS A 140 3.48 -5.18 -25.90
CA LYS A 140 3.37 -6.08 -24.72
C LYS A 140 4.68 -6.71 -24.22
N GLY A 141 5.86 -6.14 -24.46
CA GLY A 141 6.99 -6.57 -23.62
C GLY A 141 8.36 -6.12 -24.05
N CYS A 142 8.96 -5.29 -23.21
CA CYS A 142 10.39 -5.21 -23.06
C CYS A 142 10.81 -6.34 -22.11
N PHE A 143 11.62 -7.30 -22.56
CA PHE A 143 12.19 -8.35 -21.71
C PHE A 143 13.61 -7.96 -21.34
N ILE A 144 13.99 -8.14 -20.08
CA ILE A 144 15.34 -7.85 -19.62
C ILE A 144 16.00 -9.19 -19.25
N ALA A 145 16.99 -9.60 -20.04
CA ALA A 145 17.87 -10.69 -19.69
C ALA A 145 18.93 -10.14 -18.71
N THR A 146 18.62 -10.26 -17.42
CA THR A 146 19.45 -9.73 -16.33
C THR A 146 20.37 -10.79 -15.75
N ARG A 147 21.57 -10.38 -15.33
CA ARG A 147 22.48 -11.21 -14.52
C ARG A 147 22.25 -11.04 -13.01
N SER A 148 21.20 -10.32 -12.62
CA SER A 148 20.89 -10.05 -11.21
C SER A 148 20.71 -11.36 -10.42
N PRO A 149 21.42 -11.54 -9.30
CA PRO A 149 21.26 -12.71 -8.44
C PRO A 149 19.84 -12.88 -7.88
N LEU A 150 19.09 -11.76 -7.75
CA LEU A 150 17.73 -11.70 -7.20
C LEU A 150 16.67 -12.26 -8.16
N GLU A 151 16.97 -12.30 -9.46
CA GLU A 151 16.06 -12.83 -10.49
C GLU A 151 16.42 -14.28 -10.87
N SER A 152 17.35 -14.89 -10.15
CA SER A 152 17.68 -16.30 -10.34
C SER A 152 16.52 -17.22 -9.91
N ARG A 153 16.42 -18.38 -10.56
CA ARG A 153 15.40 -19.40 -10.26
C ARG A 153 15.45 -19.84 -8.80
N TRP A 154 16.64 -20.04 -8.25
CA TRP A 154 16.82 -20.42 -6.84
C TRP A 154 16.31 -19.32 -5.90
N TYR A 155 16.62 -18.05 -6.18
CA TYR A 155 16.14 -16.96 -5.33
C TYR A 155 14.62 -16.82 -5.37
N GLY A 156 14.01 -17.09 -6.53
CA GLY A 156 12.56 -17.20 -6.68
C GLY A 156 11.96 -18.28 -5.77
N GLN A 157 12.54 -19.48 -5.76
CA GLN A 157 12.13 -20.58 -4.87
C GLN A 157 12.31 -20.18 -3.39
N PHE A 158 13.49 -19.66 -3.02
CA PHE A 158 13.75 -19.14 -1.67
C PHE A 158 12.69 -18.13 -1.23
N THR A 159 12.36 -17.16 -2.09
CA THR A 159 11.36 -16.11 -1.84
C THR A 159 9.97 -16.71 -1.56
N LEU A 160 9.60 -17.78 -2.26
CA LEU A 160 8.32 -18.47 -2.05
C LEU A 160 8.30 -19.22 -0.72
N GLY A 161 9.31 -20.04 -0.43
CA GLY A 161 9.29 -20.83 0.80
C GLY A 161 9.55 -19.99 2.06
N VAL A 162 10.34 -18.91 1.98
CA VAL A 162 10.45 -17.96 3.11
C VAL A 162 9.11 -17.26 3.36
N SER A 163 8.36 -16.92 2.31
CA SER A 163 7.01 -16.37 2.43
C SER A 163 6.03 -17.36 3.06
N ALA A 164 6.06 -18.63 2.64
CA ALA A 164 5.19 -19.68 3.19
C ALA A 164 5.46 -19.92 4.68
N ARG A 165 6.73 -19.91 5.07
CA ARG A 165 7.20 -20.17 6.42
C ARG A 165 7.00 -19.02 7.39
N MET A 166 7.37 -17.81 6.99
CA MET A 166 7.21 -16.63 7.86
C MET A 166 5.73 -16.29 8.02
N GLY A 167 4.92 -16.68 7.04
CA GLY A 167 3.55 -16.22 6.92
C GLY A 167 3.47 -14.73 6.60
N ASP A 168 2.30 -14.30 6.15
CA ASP A 168 1.93 -12.90 6.12
C ASP A 168 0.59 -12.82 6.84
N ILE A 169 0.61 -12.48 8.13
CA ILE A 169 -0.62 -12.25 8.89
C ILE A 169 -1.13 -10.88 8.47
N VAL A 170 -2.07 -10.89 7.52
CA VAL A 170 -2.77 -9.69 7.09
C VAL A 170 -3.97 -9.51 8.01
N SER A 171 -3.79 -8.80 9.14
CA SER A 171 -4.92 -8.22 9.85
C SER A 171 -5.42 -7.04 9.02
N GLN A 172 -6.68 -7.09 8.57
CA GLN A 172 -7.29 -6.00 7.81
C GLN A 172 -8.26 -5.26 8.72
N ASP A 173 -8.23 -3.93 8.61
CA ASP A 173 -9.25 -3.10 9.20
C ASP A 173 -10.64 -3.56 8.75
N ARG A 174 -11.57 -3.74 9.69
CA ARG A 174 -12.99 -3.99 9.43
C ARG A 174 -13.56 -2.80 8.67
N ALA A 175 -14.29 -3.08 7.60
CA ALA A 175 -15.03 -2.05 6.89
C ALA A 175 -16.25 -1.61 7.70
N TYR A 176 -16.57 -0.32 7.67
CA TYR A 176 -17.85 0.15 8.21
C TYR A 176 -18.97 -0.47 7.39
N THR A 177 -19.85 -1.20 8.07
CA THR A 177 -21.11 -1.59 7.45
C THR A 177 -21.95 -0.35 7.26
N PHE A 178 -22.83 -0.41 6.27
CA PHE A 178 -23.73 0.69 5.98
C PHE A 178 -24.61 1.08 7.21
N GLN A 179 -25.02 0.08 8.00
CA GLN A 179 -25.79 0.28 9.23
C GLN A 179 -24.98 1.05 10.28
N ILE A 180 -23.69 0.73 10.44
CA ILE A 180 -22.79 1.47 11.33
C ILE A 180 -22.64 2.92 10.87
N ILE A 181 -22.46 3.16 9.56
CA ILE A 181 -22.38 4.53 9.01
C ILE A 181 -23.66 5.31 9.34
N HIS A 182 -24.83 4.70 9.19
CA HIS A 182 -26.09 5.36 9.55
C HIS A 182 -26.20 5.70 11.03
N ALA A 183 -25.83 4.77 11.90
CA ALA A 183 -25.85 5.00 13.34
C ALA A 183 -24.90 6.16 13.72
N LEU A 184 -23.69 6.19 13.18
CA LEU A 184 -22.73 7.28 13.39
C LEU A 184 -23.27 8.62 12.87
N LEU A 185 -23.84 8.64 11.66
CA LEU A 185 -24.40 9.86 11.08
C LEU A 185 -25.60 10.38 11.85
N GLN A 186 -26.42 9.50 12.41
CA GLN A 186 -27.53 9.90 13.26
C GLN A 186 -27.00 10.63 14.51
N THR A 187 -25.98 10.09 15.17
CA THR A 187 -25.36 10.76 16.33
C THR A 187 -24.80 12.13 15.96
N TYR A 188 -24.11 12.25 14.81
CA TYR A 188 -23.63 13.56 14.34
C TYR A 188 -24.78 14.51 13.97
N GLU A 189 -25.87 14.03 13.38
CA GLU A 189 -27.03 14.84 13.04
C GLU A 189 -27.75 15.35 14.30
N GLU A 190 -27.87 14.53 15.34
CA GLU A 190 -28.41 14.92 16.65
C GLU A 190 -27.54 15.99 17.33
N GLU A 191 -26.22 15.84 17.29
CA GLU A 191 -25.30 16.85 17.80
C GLU A 191 -25.35 18.16 17.00
N TRP A 192 -25.54 18.10 15.68
CA TRP A 192 -25.65 19.28 14.83
C TRP A 192 -26.95 20.05 15.08
N ASN A 193 -28.06 19.32 15.26
CA ASN A 193 -29.37 19.92 15.49
C ASN A 193 -29.60 20.36 16.94
N ASN A 194 -28.63 20.14 17.84
CA ASN A 194 -28.75 20.58 19.22
C ASN A 194 -28.60 22.12 19.31
N PRO A 195 -29.68 22.86 19.65
CA PRO A 195 -29.66 24.31 19.65
C PRO A 195 -28.83 24.90 20.81
N GLU A 196 -28.55 24.11 21.86
CA GLU A 196 -27.84 24.58 23.05
C GLU A 196 -26.31 24.58 22.86
N LYS A 197 -25.80 23.90 21.84
CA LYS A 197 -24.36 23.71 21.64
C LYS A 197 -24.00 23.66 20.16
N GLU A 198 -23.28 24.68 19.71
CA GLU A 198 -22.67 24.67 18.39
C GLU A 198 -21.68 23.50 18.27
N MET A 199 -21.82 22.70 17.21
CA MET A 199 -20.93 21.57 16.96
C MET A 199 -19.48 22.07 16.75
N PRO A 200 -18.50 21.58 17.54
CA PRO A 200 -17.10 21.96 17.32
C PRO A 200 -16.64 21.56 15.92
N LEU A 201 -15.87 22.43 15.24
CA LEU A 201 -15.34 22.17 13.90
C LEU A 201 -14.62 20.81 13.79
N LYS A 202 -13.91 20.39 14.86
CA LYS A 202 -13.22 19.09 14.87
C LYS A 202 -14.18 17.91 14.66
N LYS A 203 -15.38 17.96 15.24
CA LYS A 203 -16.42 16.93 15.07
C LYS A 203 -17.00 16.95 13.67
N LEU A 204 -17.29 18.15 13.14
CA LEU A 204 -17.75 18.31 11.76
C LEU A 204 -16.72 17.78 10.75
N CYS A 205 -15.44 18.08 10.95
CA CYS A 205 -14.34 17.49 10.17
C CYS A 205 -14.29 15.97 10.29
N SER A 206 -14.58 15.40 11.47
CA SER A 206 -14.58 13.95 11.70
C SER A 206 -15.73 13.27 10.96
N CYS A 207 -16.94 13.86 11.00
CA CYS A 207 -18.09 13.45 10.20
C CYS A 207 -17.78 13.52 8.69
N MET A 208 -17.22 14.63 8.21
CA MET A 208 -16.83 14.74 6.80
C MET A 208 -15.74 13.76 6.42
N PHE A 209 -14.75 13.52 7.28
CA PHE A 209 -13.74 12.50 7.05
C PHE A 209 -14.36 11.10 6.89
N LEU A 210 -15.30 10.74 7.75
CA LEU A 210 -16.05 9.48 7.68
C LEU A 210 -16.83 9.38 6.36
N LEU A 211 -17.59 10.42 6.01
CA LEU A 211 -18.40 10.44 4.78
C LEU A 211 -17.55 10.35 3.52
N VAL A 212 -16.50 11.16 3.43
CA VAL A 212 -15.64 11.23 2.24
C VAL A 212 -14.84 9.93 2.08
N SER A 213 -14.33 9.37 3.17
CA SER A 213 -13.66 8.06 3.12
C SER A 213 -14.62 6.93 2.73
N SER A 214 -15.88 7.00 3.17
CA SER A 214 -16.85 5.93 2.95
C SER A 214 -17.58 5.98 1.63
N LEU A 215 -18.02 7.16 1.23
CA LEU A 215 -18.76 7.34 -0.03
C LEU A 215 -17.82 7.56 -1.21
N GLY A 216 -16.66 8.19 -0.99
CA GLY A 216 -15.64 8.40 -2.02
C GLY A 216 -14.65 7.23 -2.19
N GLY A 217 -14.65 6.25 -1.27
CA GLY A 217 -13.72 5.11 -1.29
C GLY A 217 -12.24 5.50 -1.12
N MET A 218 -11.98 6.71 -0.63
CA MET A 218 -10.65 7.27 -0.45
C MET A 218 -9.91 6.61 0.71
N ARG A 219 -8.57 6.61 0.64
CA ARG A 219 -7.73 6.30 1.81
C ARG A 219 -7.74 7.47 2.77
N GLY A 220 -7.59 7.21 4.06
CA GLY A 220 -7.60 8.28 5.07
C GLY A 220 -6.62 9.43 4.79
N PHE A 221 -5.45 9.17 4.21
CA PHE A 221 -4.53 10.26 3.84
C PHE A 221 -4.95 11.04 2.59
N GLU A 222 -5.70 10.44 1.66
CA GLU A 222 -6.21 11.08 0.45
C GLU A 222 -7.29 12.09 0.81
N VAL A 223 -8.14 11.77 1.79
CA VAL A 223 -9.17 12.68 2.32
C VAL A 223 -8.54 13.96 2.90
N MET A 224 -7.40 13.84 3.58
CA MET A 224 -6.70 15.01 4.13
C MET A 224 -6.14 15.94 3.04
N TRP A 225 -6.06 15.47 1.78
CA TRP A 225 -5.47 16.23 0.67
C TRP A 225 -6.51 17.02 -0.14
N THR A 226 -7.63 17.35 0.49
CA THR A 226 -8.68 18.14 -0.14
C THR A 226 -8.34 19.61 -0.17
N ASP A 227 -8.34 20.16 -1.39
CA ASP A 227 -8.19 21.60 -1.63
C ASP A 227 -9.51 22.31 -1.39
N LEU A 228 -9.50 23.27 -0.46
CA LEU A 228 -10.70 23.99 -0.05
C LEU A 228 -11.21 24.92 -1.14
N ALA A 229 -10.32 25.59 -1.87
CA ALA A 229 -10.70 26.52 -2.93
C ALA A 229 -11.42 25.80 -4.08
N ALA A 230 -10.87 24.66 -4.54
CA ALA A 230 -11.52 23.84 -5.55
C ALA A 230 -12.87 23.25 -5.06
N LEU A 231 -12.96 22.86 -3.79
CA LEU A 231 -14.20 22.31 -3.23
C LEU A 231 -15.29 23.37 -3.18
N ARG A 232 -14.92 24.59 -2.77
CA ARG A 232 -15.83 25.74 -2.73
C ARG A 232 -16.32 26.11 -4.13
N TYR A 233 -15.41 26.17 -5.09
CA TYR A 233 -15.77 26.47 -6.48
C TYR A 233 -16.80 25.47 -7.04
N ASP A 234 -16.59 24.17 -6.83
CA ASP A 234 -17.53 23.14 -7.28
C ASP A 234 -18.88 23.24 -6.55
N LEU A 235 -18.87 23.47 -5.24
CA LEU A 235 -20.09 23.61 -4.45
C LEU A 235 -20.91 24.84 -4.87
N GLU A 236 -20.27 26.01 -4.98
CA GLU A 236 -20.91 27.27 -5.43
C GLU A 236 -21.50 27.08 -6.84
N TYR A 237 -20.76 26.43 -7.76
CA TYR A 237 -21.26 26.11 -9.10
C TYR A 237 -22.49 25.18 -9.09
N CYS A 238 -22.50 24.16 -8.23
CA CYS A 238 -23.66 23.28 -8.07
C CYS A 238 -24.89 24.01 -7.50
N GLU A 239 -24.68 24.93 -6.56
CA GLU A 239 -25.74 25.77 -5.97
C GLU A 239 -26.32 26.75 -6.99
N ASP A 240 -25.49 27.43 -7.78
CA ASP A 240 -25.91 28.38 -8.82
C ASP A 240 -26.81 27.74 -9.88
N ILE A 241 -26.55 26.46 -10.20
CA ILE A 241 -27.34 25.68 -11.16
C ILE A 241 -28.56 25.01 -10.49
N GLY A 242 -28.60 24.99 -9.15
CA GLY A 242 -29.63 24.29 -8.38
C GLY A 242 -29.51 22.76 -8.49
N ASN A 243 -28.32 22.23 -8.79
CA ASN A 243 -28.08 20.81 -8.97
C ASN A 243 -27.38 20.20 -7.75
N THR A 244 -28.15 19.54 -6.89
CA THR A 244 -27.65 18.87 -5.67
C THR A 244 -27.41 17.36 -5.85
N SER A 245 -27.38 16.87 -7.10
CA SER A 245 -27.27 15.43 -7.39
C SER A 245 -25.90 14.83 -7.06
N ALA A 246 -24.82 15.64 -7.14
CA ALA A 246 -23.46 15.23 -6.85
C ALA A 246 -22.61 16.40 -6.37
N VAL A 247 -21.53 16.10 -5.65
CA VAL A 247 -20.44 17.02 -5.35
C VAL A 247 -19.16 16.40 -5.88
N SER A 248 -18.35 17.19 -6.58
CA SER A 248 -17.02 16.78 -7.03
C SER A 248 -15.99 17.08 -5.96
N TRP A 249 -15.51 16.06 -5.28
CA TRP A 249 -14.55 16.20 -4.19
C TRP A 249 -13.12 16.31 -4.71
N PRO A 250 -12.40 17.43 -4.52
CA PRO A 250 -11.05 17.61 -5.02
C PRO A 250 -10.02 16.87 -4.15
N ILE A 251 -9.03 16.27 -4.80
CA ILE A 251 -7.88 15.64 -4.17
C ILE A 251 -6.61 16.09 -4.86
N MET A 252 -5.73 16.72 -4.10
CA MET A 252 -4.42 17.16 -4.56
C MET A 252 -3.36 16.13 -4.19
N GLY A 253 -2.45 15.79 -5.09
CA GLY A 253 -1.36 14.90 -4.71
C GLY A 253 -0.47 14.46 -5.84
N HIS A 254 0.57 13.72 -5.46
CA HIS A 254 1.44 13.05 -6.40
C HIS A 254 0.85 11.68 -6.76
N PHE A 255 0.25 11.59 -7.93
CA PHE A 255 -0.42 10.37 -8.36
C PHE A 255 0.52 9.48 -9.16
N LYS A 256 0.56 8.20 -8.79
CA LYS A 256 1.42 7.19 -9.43
C LYS A 256 1.19 7.07 -10.93
N ALA A 257 -0.04 7.30 -11.40
CA ALA A 257 -0.40 7.20 -12.81
C ALA A 257 0.14 8.36 -13.67
N HIS A 258 0.58 9.46 -13.06
CA HIS A 258 1.00 10.69 -13.76
C HIS A 258 2.47 11.00 -13.47
N ASN A 259 3.31 9.96 -13.37
CA ASN A 259 4.74 10.07 -13.08
C ASN A 259 5.07 10.87 -11.82
N GLY A 260 4.15 10.92 -10.84
CA GLY A 260 4.31 11.70 -9.64
C GLY A 260 4.22 13.21 -9.86
N LEU A 261 3.59 13.69 -10.94
CA LEU A 261 3.22 15.09 -11.04
C LEU A 261 2.17 15.45 -9.98
N LEU A 262 2.25 16.67 -9.47
CA LEU A 262 1.23 17.22 -8.60
C LEU A 262 0.02 17.53 -9.48
N CYS A 263 -1.09 16.83 -9.24
CA CYS A 263 -2.33 17.01 -9.98
C CYS A 263 -3.51 17.13 -9.01
N CYS A 264 -4.61 17.69 -9.51
CA CYS A 264 -5.92 17.66 -8.88
C CYS A 264 -6.79 16.60 -9.55
N TYR A 265 -7.41 15.72 -8.77
CA TYR A 265 -8.52 14.89 -9.24
C TYR A 265 -9.81 15.29 -8.56
N MET A 266 -10.87 15.38 -9.34
CA MET A 266 -12.22 15.55 -8.85
C MET A 266 -12.88 14.16 -8.75
N ILE A 267 -13.24 13.72 -7.55
CA ILE A 267 -13.98 12.48 -7.33
C ILE A 267 -15.46 12.83 -7.17
N PRO A 268 -16.35 12.43 -8.11
CA PRO A 268 -17.78 12.67 -7.96
C PRO A 268 -18.34 11.79 -6.85
N ILE A 269 -19.01 12.41 -5.87
CA ILE A 269 -19.74 11.74 -4.79
C ILE A 269 -21.21 12.13 -4.92
N ALA A 270 -22.11 11.15 -4.85
CA ALA A 270 -23.55 11.40 -4.93
C ALA A 270 -24.01 12.31 -3.79
N GLY A 271 -24.73 13.38 -4.13
CA GLY A 271 -25.20 14.39 -3.17
C GLY A 271 -26.25 13.83 -2.21
N LYS A 272 -27.09 12.90 -2.70
CA LYS A 272 -27.91 12.02 -1.87
C LYS A 272 -27.73 10.59 -2.35
N THR A 273 -27.28 9.71 -1.46
CA THR A 273 -27.14 8.28 -1.77
C THR A 273 -28.54 7.62 -1.81
N ASN A 274 -28.66 6.46 -2.49
CA ASN A 274 -29.88 5.65 -2.49
C ASN A 274 -30.35 5.25 -1.08
N LEU A 275 -29.41 5.32 -0.16
CA LEU A 275 -29.53 4.95 1.22
C LEU A 275 -29.95 6.13 2.12
N GLY A 276 -30.16 7.30 1.53
CA GLY A 276 -30.67 8.49 2.22
C GLY A 276 -29.59 9.37 2.84
N ILE A 277 -28.31 8.98 2.79
CA ILE A 277 -27.21 9.85 3.26
C ILE A 277 -27.12 11.08 2.37
N LYS A 278 -27.27 12.25 2.99
CA LYS A 278 -27.29 13.56 2.34
C LYS A 278 -25.90 14.22 2.34
N PHE A 279 -25.01 13.69 1.52
CA PHE A 279 -23.62 14.16 1.43
C PHE A 279 -23.50 15.64 1.02
N PHE A 280 -24.37 16.11 0.13
CA PHE A 280 -24.36 17.50 -0.33
C PHE A 280 -24.62 18.47 0.82
N GLU A 281 -25.67 18.22 1.62
CA GLU A 281 -26.02 19.05 2.78
C GLU A 281 -24.87 19.09 3.81
N TRP A 282 -24.24 17.95 4.09
CA TRP A 282 -23.08 17.89 4.98
C TRP A 282 -21.88 18.68 4.43
N THR A 283 -21.66 18.64 3.12
CA THR A 283 -20.60 19.43 2.47
C THR A 283 -20.87 20.92 2.56
N GLN A 284 -22.13 21.36 2.38
CA GLN A 284 -22.53 22.76 2.59
C GLN A 284 -22.26 23.22 4.02
N ARG A 285 -22.69 22.42 5.01
CA ARG A 285 -22.42 22.70 6.44
C ARG A 285 -20.92 22.84 6.71
N PHE A 286 -20.12 21.91 6.17
CA PHE A 286 -18.68 21.91 6.33
C PHE A 286 -18.00 23.13 5.74
N VAL A 287 -18.29 23.45 4.49
CA VAL A 287 -17.73 24.62 3.80
C VAL A 287 -18.19 25.92 4.45
N GLY A 288 -19.48 26.01 4.80
CA GLY A 288 -20.05 27.17 5.49
C GLY A 288 -19.39 27.44 6.84
N GLN A 289 -19.14 26.39 7.64
CA GLN A 289 -18.45 26.51 8.92
C GLN A 289 -16.97 26.90 8.77
N LEU A 290 -16.30 26.45 7.71
CA LEU A 290 -14.94 26.90 7.41
C LEU A 290 -14.94 28.38 6.99
N ALA A 291 -15.89 28.79 6.15
CA ALA A 291 -16.03 30.16 5.68
C ALA A 291 -16.37 31.14 6.83
N SER A 292 -17.21 30.74 7.79
CA SER A 292 -17.53 31.56 8.97
C SER A 292 -16.31 31.82 9.87
N MET A 293 -15.33 30.91 9.85
CA MET A 293 -14.03 31.06 10.51
C MET A 293 -12.99 31.80 9.64
N GLY A 294 -13.38 32.36 8.50
CA GLY A 294 -12.50 33.07 7.57
C GLY A 294 -11.57 32.16 6.76
N ARG A 295 -11.82 30.85 6.72
CA ARG A 295 -11.02 29.89 5.94
C ARG A 295 -11.64 29.73 4.56
N VAL A 296 -10.96 30.25 3.55
CA VAL A 296 -11.46 30.32 2.17
C VAL A 296 -10.65 29.53 1.17
N ASP A 297 -9.38 29.26 1.48
CA ASP A 297 -8.40 28.59 0.64
C ASP A 297 -7.51 27.62 1.47
N GLY A 298 -6.60 26.93 0.78
CA GLY A 298 -5.69 25.97 1.41
C GLY A 298 -6.30 24.59 1.64
N TRP A 299 -5.88 23.91 2.71
CA TRP A 299 -6.35 22.56 3.00
C TRP A 299 -7.70 22.61 3.73
N ALA A 300 -8.69 21.87 3.24
CA ALA A 300 -9.99 21.77 3.91
C ALA A 300 -9.84 21.18 5.33
N PHE A 301 -8.92 20.22 5.49
CA PHE A 301 -8.55 19.64 6.79
C PHE A 301 -7.23 20.24 7.30
N GLN A 302 -7.32 21.39 7.96
CA GLN A 302 -6.16 22.11 8.47
C GLN A 302 -6.22 22.43 9.97
N ARG A 303 -5.04 22.39 10.58
CA ARG A 303 -4.79 22.85 11.96
C ARG A 303 -4.87 24.38 12.01
N PRO A 304 -4.92 24.98 13.22
CA PRO A 304 -4.92 26.44 13.37
C PRO A 304 -3.69 27.14 12.74
N ASP A 305 -2.59 26.42 12.57
CA ASP A 305 -1.36 26.91 11.92
C ASP A 305 -1.40 26.87 10.38
N GLY A 306 -2.52 26.43 9.77
CA GLY A 306 -2.65 26.26 8.33
C GLY A 306 -1.99 24.98 7.78
N THR A 307 -1.34 24.19 8.65
CA THR A 307 -0.78 22.90 8.24
C THR A 307 -1.87 21.85 8.11
N ARG A 308 -1.66 20.92 7.19
CA ARG A 308 -2.57 19.79 6.98
C ARG A 308 -2.64 18.89 8.21
N VAL A 309 -3.85 18.52 8.59
CA VAL A 309 -4.13 17.60 9.71
C VAL A 309 -3.76 16.16 9.34
N LYS A 310 -3.37 15.35 10.35
CA LYS A 310 -3.21 13.90 10.17
C LYS A 310 -4.56 13.22 10.37
N ALA A 311 -4.90 12.24 9.51
CA ALA A 311 -6.15 11.49 9.62
C ALA A 311 -6.41 10.90 11.02
N ALA A 312 -5.36 10.49 11.73
CA ALA A 312 -5.46 9.96 13.09
C ALA A 312 -6.10 10.94 14.10
N GLU A 313 -5.98 12.27 13.90
CA GLU A 313 -6.52 13.27 14.84
C GLU A 313 -8.06 13.33 14.86
N TYR A 314 -8.72 12.84 13.80
CA TYR A 314 -10.17 12.74 13.70
C TYR A 314 -10.70 11.36 14.10
N MET A 315 -9.82 10.36 14.19
CA MET A 315 -10.24 9.00 14.54
C MET A 315 -10.69 8.88 15.98
N ASP A 316 -10.08 9.62 16.90
CA ASP A 316 -10.48 9.55 18.31
C ASP A 316 -11.96 9.89 18.51
N ASP A 317 -12.50 10.81 17.72
CA ASP A 317 -13.92 11.19 17.76
C ASP A 317 -14.80 10.09 17.16
N ILE A 318 -14.38 9.54 16.01
CA ILE A 318 -15.09 8.44 15.34
C ILE A 318 -15.09 7.16 16.21
N TYR A 319 -13.98 6.84 16.87
CA TYR A 319 -13.88 5.69 17.77
C TYR A 319 -14.80 5.82 18.97
N ARG A 320 -14.88 7.00 19.59
CA ARG A 320 -15.85 7.25 20.67
C ARG A 320 -17.28 6.99 20.20
N HIS A 321 -17.65 7.53 19.04
CA HIS A 321 -18.99 7.28 18.50
C HIS A 321 -19.22 5.82 18.08
N LEU A 322 -18.19 5.10 17.66
CA LEU A 322 -18.27 3.66 17.40
C LEU A 322 -18.44 2.85 18.69
N GLU A 323 -17.75 3.22 19.78
CA GLU A 323 -17.92 2.64 21.11
C GLU A 323 -19.33 2.90 21.65
N ASP A 324 -19.87 4.11 21.46
CA ASP A 324 -21.26 4.43 21.79
C ASP A 324 -22.25 3.57 21.00
N VAL A 325 -22.01 3.38 19.69
CA VAL A 325 -22.83 2.50 18.84
C VAL A 325 -22.70 1.04 19.26
N GLN A 326 -21.52 0.58 19.67
CA GLN A 326 -21.30 -0.77 20.20
C GLN A 326 -22.03 -0.99 21.54
N ALA A 327 -22.10 0.04 22.39
CA ALA A 327 -22.83 -0.02 23.65
C ALA A 327 -24.36 0.03 23.45
N ALA A 328 -24.84 0.83 22.49
CA ALA A 328 -26.27 1.05 22.25
C ALA A 328 -26.92 0.01 21.33
N THR A 329 -26.14 -0.64 20.45
CA THR A 329 -26.66 -1.51 19.40
C THR A 329 -25.88 -2.82 19.30
N SER A 330 -26.49 -3.84 18.68
CA SER A 330 -25.81 -5.10 18.37
C SER A 330 -25.10 -5.09 17.00
N LEU A 331 -24.86 -3.91 16.41
CA LEU A 331 -24.24 -3.79 15.08
C LEU A 331 -22.74 -4.10 15.11
N ILE A 332 -22.09 -3.87 16.25
CA ILE A 332 -20.69 -4.17 16.50
C ILE A 332 -20.65 -5.23 17.59
N ASP A 333 -19.86 -6.28 17.37
CA ASP A 333 -19.68 -7.36 18.35
C ASP A 333 -19.12 -6.76 19.66
N PRO A 334 -19.72 -7.02 20.84
CA PRO A 334 -19.21 -6.54 22.12
C PRO A 334 -17.77 -6.93 22.44
N LEU A 335 -17.25 -8.00 21.82
CA LEU A 335 -15.86 -8.44 21.97
C LEU A 335 -14.89 -7.78 20.98
N CYS A 336 -15.41 -6.99 20.03
CA CYS A 336 -14.60 -6.26 19.05
C CYS A 336 -13.86 -5.11 19.73
N ASP A 337 -12.53 -5.08 19.64
CA ASP A 337 -11.76 -3.89 19.97
C ASP A 337 -11.89 -2.88 18.84
N VAL A 338 -12.71 -1.85 19.04
CA VAL A 338 -13.02 -0.84 18.03
C VAL A 338 -11.76 -0.15 17.50
N CYS A 339 -10.81 0.18 18.38
CA CYS A 339 -9.58 0.89 18.02
C CYS A 339 -8.62 0.02 17.22
N ALA A 340 -8.56 -1.28 17.54
CA ALA A 340 -7.70 -2.23 16.83
C ALA A 340 -8.31 -2.71 15.51
N ASP A 341 -9.63 -2.91 15.46
CA ASP A 341 -10.31 -3.50 14.32
C ASP A 341 -10.74 -2.46 13.29
N PHE A 342 -11.08 -1.23 13.68
CA PHE A 342 -11.39 -0.16 12.73
C PHE A 342 -10.20 0.79 12.60
N GLY A 343 -9.55 0.82 11.44
CA GLY A 343 -8.45 1.73 11.12
C GLY A 343 -8.84 2.93 10.25
N ALA A 344 -8.18 4.06 10.46
CA ALA A 344 -8.38 5.32 9.73
C ALA A 344 -8.19 5.23 8.21
N GLN A 345 -7.35 4.29 7.78
CA GLN A 345 -6.89 4.27 6.39
C GLN A 345 -7.84 3.50 5.48
N ARG A 346 -8.54 2.49 6.00
CA ARG A 346 -9.24 1.51 5.17
C ARG A 346 -10.67 1.20 5.61
N SER A 347 -11.06 1.47 6.86
CA SER A 347 -12.41 1.13 7.35
C SER A 347 -13.53 1.86 6.62
N GLY A 348 -13.27 3.08 6.12
CA GLY A 348 -14.25 3.80 5.30
C GLY A 348 -14.69 3.02 4.07
N ARG A 349 -13.82 2.19 3.50
CA ARG A 349 -14.09 1.57 2.20
C ARG A 349 -15.27 0.58 2.31
N PRO A 350 -16.37 0.80 1.57
CA PRO A 350 -17.57 0.00 1.73
C PRO A 350 -17.32 -1.46 1.40
N HIS A 351 -17.99 -2.36 2.13
CA HIS A 351 -17.87 -3.81 2.02
C HIS A 351 -18.32 -4.39 0.64
N ILE A 352 -18.85 -3.58 -0.29
CA ILE A 352 -19.17 -3.97 -1.69
C ILE A 352 -17.87 -4.09 -2.52
N ILE A 353 -16.89 -4.74 -1.91
CA ILE A 353 -15.57 -5.04 -2.43
C ILE A 353 -15.46 -6.57 -2.57
N GLU A 354 -16.54 -7.32 -2.69
CA GLU A 354 -16.46 -8.74 -3.09
C GLU A 354 -15.61 -8.91 -4.38
N LEU A 355 -15.60 -7.88 -5.25
CA LEU A 355 -14.71 -7.75 -6.41
C LEU A 355 -13.22 -7.44 -6.11
N GLN A 356 -12.85 -6.71 -5.03
CA GLN A 356 -11.42 -6.60 -4.64
C GLN A 356 -10.99 -7.70 -3.64
N TYR A 357 -11.92 -8.32 -2.90
CA TYR A 357 -11.68 -9.51 -2.08
C TYR A 357 -11.45 -10.77 -2.97
N ARG A 358 -11.98 -10.81 -4.20
CA ARG A 358 -11.60 -11.85 -5.19
C ARG A 358 -10.09 -11.93 -5.43
N TRP A 359 -9.39 -10.80 -5.49
CA TRP A 359 -7.94 -10.76 -5.64
C TRP A 359 -7.19 -11.37 -4.45
N GLN A 360 -7.78 -11.30 -3.25
CA GLN A 360 -7.23 -11.91 -2.04
C GLN A 360 -7.52 -13.40 -1.97
N THR A 361 -8.72 -13.82 -2.40
CA THR A 361 -9.09 -15.23 -2.51
C THR A 361 -8.18 -15.94 -3.52
N ASP A 362 -7.86 -15.28 -4.64
CA ASP A 362 -6.96 -15.80 -5.67
C ASP A 362 -5.49 -15.79 -5.26
N ARG A 363 -5.05 -14.83 -4.43
CA ARG A 363 -3.71 -14.83 -3.82
C ARG A 363 -3.55 -15.90 -2.73
N ALA A 364 -4.57 -16.09 -1.90
CA ALA A 364 -4.60 -17.13 -0.87
C ALA A 364 -4.58 -18.53 -1.49
N LYS A 365 -5.08 -18.68 -2.73
CA LYS A 365 -5.02 -19.92 -3.52
C LYS A 365 -3.69 -20.14 -4.27
N GLY A 366 -2.67 -19.29 -4.09
CA GLY A 366 -1.28 -19.57 -4.46
C GLY A 366 -0.94 -19.67 -5.96
N GLU A 367 -1.90 -19.78 -6.88
CA GLU A 367 -1.59 -20.25 -8.25
C GLU A 367 -1.88 -19.29 -9.40
N ARG A 368 -2.50 -18.12 -9.19
CA ARG A 368 -2.81 -17.20 -10.30
C ARG A 368 -2.37 -15.77 -10.02
N SER A 369 -1.36 -15.30 -10.76
CA SER A 369 -1.16 -13.88 -10.99
C SER A 369 -2.34 -13.38 -11.82
N VAL A 370 -3.36 -12.81 -11.18
CA VAL A 370 -4.45 -12.14 -11.89
C VAL A 370 -3.87 -10.90 -12.57
N ASN A 371 -3.52 -11.03 -13.85
CA ASN A 371 -3.03 -9.95 -14.71
C ASN A 371 -4.16 -9.00 -15.14
N ARG A 372 -4.99 -8.55 -14.22
CA ARG A 372 -5.83 -7.37 -14.44
C ARG A 372 -5.17 -6.24 -13.69
N SER A 373 -4.68 -5.21 -14.38
CA SER A 373 -4.20 -4.01 -13.71
C SER A 373 -5.39 -3.29 -13.06
N MET A 374 -5.15 -2.46 -12.03
CA MET A 374 -6.19 -1.54 -11.52
C MET A 374 -6.84 -0.72 -12.65
N ILE A 375 -6.10 -0.46 -13.72
CA ILE A 375 -6.59 0.21 -14.94
C ILE A 375 -7.72 -0.59 -15.60
N HIS A 376 -7.68 -1.93 -15.60
CA HIS A 376 -8.79 -2.75 -16.13
C HIS A 376 -10.06 -2.60 -15.27
N LEU A 377 -9.93 -2.54 -13.94
CA LEU A 377 -11.06 -2.30 -13.04
C LEU A 377 -11.63 -0.88 -13.22
N TYR A 378 -10.76 0.13 -13.29
CA TYR A 378 -11.17 1.49 -13.61
C TYR A 378 -11.74 1.61 -15.02
N SER A 379 -11.32 0.77 -15.98
CA SER A 379 -11.89 0.75 -17.34
C SER A 379 -13.27 0.11 -17.37
N GLU A 380 -13.53 -0.90 -16.53
CA GLU A 380 -14.88 -1.46 -16.35
C GLU A 380 -15.79 -0.44 -15.64
N VAL A 381 -15.29 0.29 -14.64
CA VAL A 381 -15.98 1.45 -14.03
C VAL A 381 -16.17 2.60 -15.04
N ARG A 382 -15.20 2.82 -15.94
CA ARG A 382 -15.28 3.76 -17.07
C ARG A 382 -16.25 3.28 -18.16
N ASN A 383 -16.59 1.99 -18.20
CA ASN A 383 -17.65 1.47 -19.06
C ASN A 383 -19.02 1.54 -18.37
N MET A 384 -19.06 1.57 -17.02
CA MET A 384 -20.25 2.02 -16.27
C MET A 384 -20.48 3.54 -16.37
N LYS A 385 -19.51 4.28 -16.92
CA LYS A 385 -19.55 5.72 -17.14
C LYS A 385 -20.76 6.11 -18.00
N THR A 386 -21.23 5.34 -18.98
CA THR A 386 -22.46 5.72 -19.73
C THR A 386 -23.70 5.83 -18.85
N THR A 387 -23.76 5.09 -17.74
CA THR A 387 -24.80 5.21 -16.69
C THR A 387 -24.55 6.36 -15.70
N LEU A 388 -23.34 6.95 -15.69
CA LEU A 388 -22.90 8.03 -14.80
C LEU A 388 -22.59 9.36 -15.54
N ILE A 389 -22.53 9.36 -16.88
CA ILE A 389 -22.28 10.52 -17.77
C ILE A 389 -23.62 11.12 -18.21
N GLN A 390 -24.33 11.75 -17.28
CA GLN A 390 -25.19 12.87 -17.67
C GLN A 390 -24.89 14.19 -16.96
N PRO A 391 -23.70 14.39 -16.37
CA PRO A 391 -23.21 15.75 -16.21
C PRO A 391 -21.71 15.89 -16.54
N SER A 392 -21.30 15.82 -17.81
CA SER A 392 -19.96 16.30 -18.20
C SER A 392 -19.82 16.65 -19.71
N LEU A 393 -20.82 17.28 -20.32
CA LEU A 393 -20.75 17.74 -21.71
C LEU A 393 -20.50 19.26 -21.84
N VAL A 394 -19.72 19.84 -20.93
CA VAL A 394 -19.13 21.18 -21.14
C VAL A 394 -17.72 21.20 -20.54
N CYS A 395 -16.76 20.71 -21.30
CA CYS A 395 -15.35 21.10 -21.28
C CYS A 395 -14.85 20.98 -22.72
#